data_AF-A0A8T5W442-F1
#
_entry.id   AF-A0A8T5W442-F1
#
_cell.length_a   1.000
_cell.length_b   1.000
_cell.length_c   1.000
_cell.angle_alpha   90.00
_cell.angle_beta   90.00
_cell.angle_gamma   90.00
#
_symmetry.space_group_name_H-M   'P 1'
#
loop_
_entity.id
_entity.type
_entity.pdbx_description
1 polymer ?
#
loop_
_entity_poly.entity_id
_entity_poly.type
_entity_poly.pdbx_seq_one_letter_code
_entity_poly.pdbx_strand_id
1 'polypeptide(L)'
;MRNRILFFYSSRDSGHHRAAQALQSAFNLHSDVETLALDSIECAYPRRGRMIISWYTKVIKNIPLIWRALYDNHDFAIATRDFRKLFNRLYFAKMERILKEHKPNVIICTQAAPCHVAAAYKGERGNGLPLVAVITDYLVHPYWLH
;
A
#
# COMPACT_ATOMS: atom_id res chain seq x y z
N MET A 1 5.45 15.27 22.68
CA MET A 1 4.78 15.13 21.36
C MET A 1 4.41 13.67 21.22
N ARG A 2 3.21 13.31 20.74
CA ARG A 2 2.84 11.91 20.52
C ARG A 2 3.41 11.41 19.19
N ASN A 3 3.98 10.22 19.19
CA ASN A 3 4.48 9.54 17.99
C ASN A 3 3.30 8.89 17.26
N ARG A 4 3.07 9.28 16.01
CA ARG A 4 1.97 8.78 15.17
C ARG A 4 2.45 7.73 14.19
N ILE A 5 1.85 6.56 14.25
CA ILE A 5 2.16 5.44 13.35
C ILE A 5 0.97 5.19 12.43
N LEU A 6 1.23 5.27 11.12
CA LEU A 6 0.24 4.95 10.10
C LEU A 6 0.50 3.55 9.53
N PHE A 7 -0.46 2.66 9.69
CA PHE A 7 -0.44 1.32 9.10
C PHE A 7 -1.19 1.29 7.78
N PHE A 8 -0.62 0.63 6.77
CA PHE A 8 -1.31 0.31 5.52
C PHE A 8 -1.43 -1.20 5.29
N TYR A 9 -2.64 -1.61 4.91
CA TYR A 9 -3.02 -2.95 4.42
C TYR A 9 -3.97 -2.78 3.23
N SER A 10 -4.43 -3.86 2.57
CA SER A 10 -5.30 -3.74 1.38
C SER A 10 -6.59 -4.57 1.40
N SER A 11 -6.87 -5.26 2.50
CA SER A 11 -8.16 -5.92 2.71
C SER A 11 -8.44 -6.13 4.19
N ARG A 12 -9.62 -5.74 4.66
CA ARG A 12 -10.05 -5.89 6.06
C ARG A 12 -10.15 -7.35 6.51
N ASP A 13 -10.49 -8.26 5.61
CA ASP A 13 -10.65 -9.69 5.91
C ASP A 13 -9.37 -10.49 5.58
N SER A 14 -8.19 -9.94 5.88
CA SER A 14 -6.90 -10.55 5.53
C SER A 14 -6.00 -10.79 6.75
N GLY A 15 -5.08 -11.75 6.62
CA GLY A 15 -3.99 -11.95 7.59
C GLY A 15 -3.10 -10.71 7.73
N HIS A 16 -2.89 -9.95 6.65
CA HIS A 16 -2.15 -8.69 6.66
C HIS A 16 -2.81 -7.64 7.57
N HIS A 17 -4.15 -7.54 7.52
CA HIS A 17 -4.88 -6.64 8.40
C HIS A 17 -4.81 -7.10 9.86
N ARG A 18 -4.95 -8.41 10.13
CA ARG A 18 -4.76 -8.95 11.48
C ARG A 18 -3.35 -8.68 12.03
N ALA A 19 -2.32 -8.77 11.19
CA ALA A 19 -0.96 -8.42 11.57
C ALA A 19 -0.83 -6.92 11.92
N ALA A 20 -1.47 -6.03 11.13
CA ALA A 20 -1.50 -4.61 11.45
C ALA A 20 -2.20 -4.33 12.78
N GLN A 21 -3.35 -4.97 13.04
CA GLN A 21 -4.06 -4.85 14.31
C GLN A 21 -3.24 -5.36 15.49
N ALA A 22 -2.54 -6.49 15.35
CA ALA A 22 -1.67 -7.02 16.40
C ALA A 22 -0.54 -6.03 16.75
N LEU A 23 0.10 -5.42 15.74
CA LEU A 23 1.09 -4.38 15.94
C LEU A 23 0.49 -3.14 16.60
N GLN A 24 -0.69 -2.68 16.15
CA GLN A 24 -1.39 -1.56 16.78
C GLN A 24 -1.66 -1.82 18.26
N SER A 25 -2.15 -3.01 18.62
CA SER A 25 -2.37 -3.39 20.02
C SER A 25 -1.10 -3.34 20.83
N ALA A 26 0.03 -3.80 20.27
CA ALA A 26 1.33 -3.71 20.94
C ALA A 26 1.80 -2.26 21.13
N PHE A 27 1.69 -1.42 20.11
CA PHE A 27 2.11 -0.01 20.19
C PHE A 27 1.20 0.83 21.09
N ASN A 28 -0.10 0.52 21.16
CA ASN A 28 -1.05 1.22 22.01
C ASN A 28 -0.80 0.99 23.52
N LEU A 29 0.09 0.07 23.90
CA LEU A 29 0.59 -0.06 25.27
C LEU A 29 1.45 1.14 25.70
N HIS A 30 1.96 1.91 24.74
CA HIS A 30 2.72 3.13 24.97
C HIS A 30 1.80 4.36 24.91
N SER A 31 1.72 5.12 26.00
CA SER A 31 0.79 6.27 26.14
C SER A 31 1.15 7.47 25.26
N ASP A 32 2.38 7.50 24.74
CA ASP A 32 2.90 8.52 23.83
C ASP A 32 2.77 8.12 22.35
N VAL A 33 2.21 6.94 22.04
CA VAL A 33 2.03 6.46 20.67
C VAL A 33 0.55 6.49 20.27
N GLU A 34 0.27 7.01 19.08
CA GLU A 34 -1.04 7.00 18.45
C GLU A 34 -0.96 6.19 17.15
N THR A 35 -1.86 5.24 16.97
CA THR A 35 -1.86 4.36 15.80
C THR A 35 -3.13 4.51 14.97
N LEU A 36 -2.98 4.44 13.64
CA LEU A 36 -4.11 4.40 12.70
C LEU A 36 -3.82 3.35 11.63
N ALA A 37 -4.77 2.47 11.34
CA ALA A 37 -4.66 1.51 10.25
C ALA A 37 -5.68 1.81 9.14
N LEU A 38 -5.18 1.96 7.92
CA LEU A 38 -5.97 2.28 6.75
C LEU A 38 -5.87 1.19 5.69
N ASP A 39 -7.02 0.88 5.09
CA ASP A 39 -7.07 0.11 3.84
C ASP A 39 -6.64 1.03 2.70
N SER A 40 -5.44 0.77 2.16
CA SER A 40 -4.83 1.57 1.11
C SER A 40 -5.66 1.59 -0.18
N ILE A 41 -6.40 0.51 -0.47
CA ILE A 41 -7.25 0.43 -1.65
C ILE A 41 -8.54 1.19 -1.44
N GLU A 42 -9.15 1.10 -0.27
CA GLU A 42 -10.31 1.92 0.10
C GLU A 42 -9.94 3.42 0.08
N CYS A 43 -8.77 3.76 0.61
CA CYS A 43 -8.22 5.11 0.50
C CYS A 43 -8.02 5.54 -0.97
N ALA A 44 -7.44 4.67 -1.78
CA ALA A 44 -7.21 4.91 -3.21
C ALA A 44 -8.51 4.96 -4.03
N TYR A 45 -9.59 4.30 -3.59
CA TYR A 45 -10.85 4.19 -4.33
C TYR A 45 -12.08 4.07 -3.40
N PRO A 46 -12.47 5.14 -2.68
CA PRO A 46 -13.48 5.06 -1.62
C PRO A 46 -14.89 4.67 -2.12
N ARG A 47 -15.19 4.86 -3.42
CA ARG A 47 -16.48 4.48 -4.03
C ARG A 47 -16.43 3.25 -4.93
N ARG A 48 -15.24 2.81 -5.35
CA ARG A 48 -15.05 1.72 -6.35
C ARG A 48 -14.02 0.68 -5.92
N GLY A 49 -13.44 0.79 -4.73
CA GLY A 49 -12.34 -0.06 -4.24
C GLY A 49 -12.72 -1.52 -4.22
N ARG A 50 -13.90 -1.89 -3.70
CA ARG A 50 -14.39 -3.27 -3.76
C ARG A 50 -14.53 -3.83 -5.18
N MET A 51 -14.96 -3.00 -6.14
CA MET A 51 -15.05 -3.41 -7.55
C MET A 51 -13.66 -3.59 -8.18
N ILE A 52 -12.73 -2.68 -7.89
CA ILE A 52 -11.35 -2.77 -8.40
C ILE A 52 -10.63 -3.96 -7.78
N ILE A 53 -10.79 -4.23 -6.48
CA ILE A 53 -10.26 -5.43 -5.80
C ILE A 53 -10.86 -6.68 -6.40
N SER A 54 -12.18 -6.73 -6.59
CA SER A 54 -12.87 -7.89 -7.17
C SER A 54 -12.40 -8.13 -8.62
N TRP A 55 -12.22 -7.08 -9.41
CA TRP A 55 -11.73 -7.19 -10.79
C TRP A 55 -10.26 -7.60 -10.83
N TYR A 56 -9.39 -6.96 -10.07
CA TYR A 56 -7.97 -7.30 -9.92
C TYR A 56 -7.77 -8.75 -9.46
N THR A 57 -8.51 -9.18 -8.43
CA THR A 57 -8.46 -10.55 -7.91
C THR A 57 -8.95 -11.56 -8.94
N LYS A 58 -10.01 -11.24 -9.70
CA LYS A 58 -10.51 -12.09 -10.79
C LYS A 58 -9.52 -12.20 -11.94
N VAL A 59 -8.86 -11.11 -12.32
CA VAL A 59 -7.85 -11.11 -13.39
C VAL A 59 -6.65 -11.97 -12.99
N ILE A 60 -6.13 -11.81 -11.76
CA ILE A 60 -4.99 -12.62 -11.28
C ILE A 60 -5.35 -14.11 -11.15
N LYS A 61 -6.54 -14.43 -10.62
CA LYS A 61 -6.96 -15.83 -10.45
C LYS A 61 -7.26 -16.55 -11.76
N ASN A 62 -7.81 -15.84 -12.75
CA ASN A 62 -8.30 -16.47 -13.97
C ASN A 62 -7.28 -16.44 -15.11
N ILE A 63 -6.32 -15.51 -15.12
CA ILE A 63 -5.36 -15.39 -16.24
C ILE A 63 -3.93 -15.04 -15.80
N PRO A 64 -3.24 -15.96 -15.09
CA PRO A 64 -1.87 -15.73 -14.64
C PRO A 64 -0.86 -15.51 -15.78
N LEU A 65 -1.11 -16.08 -16.97
CA LEU A 65 -0.27 -15.87 -18.17
C LEU A 65 -0.39 -14.45 -18.75
N ILE A 66 -1.58 -13.85 -18.71
CA ILE A 66 -1.77 -12.45 -19.12
C ILE A 66 -1.10 -11.52 -18.11
N TRP A 67 -1.18 -11.83 -16.82
CA TRP A 67 -0.50 -11.05 -15.79
C TRP A 67 1.04 -11.10 -15.93
N ARG A 68 1.58 -12.29 -16.20
CA ARG A 68 3.02 -12.50 -16.45
C ARG A 68 3.46 -11.75 -17.71
N ALA A 69 2.68 -11.83 -18.80
CA ALA A 69 2.94 -11.06 -20.02
C ALA A 69 2.78 -9.54 -19.85
N LEU A 70 1.87 -9.06 -18.99
CA LEU A 70 1.67 -7.65 -18.69
C LEU A 70 2.89 -7.01 -17.99
N TYR A 71 3.53 -7.76 -17.09
CA TYR A 71 4.67 -7.28 -16.32
C TYR A 71 6.02 -7.56 -17.00
N ASP A 72 6.15 -8.67 -17.73
CA ASP A 72 7.41 -9.08 -18.39
C ASP A 72 7.55 -8.59 -19.85
N ASN A 73 6.51 -7.99 -20.45
CA ASN A 73 6.58 -7.49 -21.83
C ASN A 73 6.88 -5.97 -21.88
N HIS A 74 8.03 -5.64 -22.45
CA HIS A 74 8.54 -4.27 -22.59
C HIS A 74 7.58 -3.36 -23.38
N ASP A 75 6.94 -3.89 -24.42
CA ASP A 75 6.00 -3.14 -25.26
C ASP A 75 4.73 -2.78 -24.49
N PHE A 76 4.26 -3.68 -23.62
CA PHE A 76 3.11 -3.43 -22.76
C PHE A 76 3.44 -2.43 -21.64
N ALA A 77 4.66 -2.50 -21.08
CA ALA A 77 5.15 -1.54 -20.09
C ALA A 77 5.24 -0.11 -20.66
N ILE A 78 5.62 0.03 -21.94
CA ILE A 78 5.64 1.31 -22.67
C ILE A 78 4.20 1.77 -22.95
N ALA A 79 3.34 0.90 -23.48
CA ALA A 79 1.96 1.23 -23.84
C ALA A 79 1.11 1.64 -22.62
N THR A 80 1.38 1.07 -21.45
CA THR A 80 0.67 1.40 -20.19
C THR A 80 1.38 2.43 -19.32
N ARG A 81 2.51 2.98 -19.77
CA ARG A 81 3.33 3.93 -19.01
C ARG A 81 2.53 5.16 -18.59
N ASP A 82 1.75 5.73 -19.48
CA ASP A 82 1.01 6.96 -19.20
C ASP A 82 -0.22 6.69 -18.32
N PHE A 83 -0.85 5.52 -18.44
CA PHE A 83 -1.89 5.06 -17.52
C PHE A 83 -1.32 4.80 -16.12
N ARG A 84 -0.15 4.15 -16.01
CA ARG A 84 0.60 3.98 -14.75
C ARG A 84 0.99 5.31 -14.13
N LYS A 85 1.47 6.28 -14.92
CA LYS A 85 1.78 7.64 -14.44
C LYS A 85 0.54 8.34 -13.91
N LEU A 86 -0.58 8.26 -14.61
CA LEU A 86 -1.85 8.85 -14.16
C LEU A 86 -2.38 8.17 -12.89
N PHE A 87 -2.30 6.85 -12.82
CA PHE A 87 -2.67 6.04 -11.67
C PHE A 87 -1.80 6.38 -10.44
N ASN A 88 -0.48 6.48 -10.65
CA ASN A 88 0.47 6.91 -9.63
C ASN A 88 0.20 8.35 -9.18
N ARG A 89 -0.10 9.29 -10.09
CA ARG A 89 -0.42 10.67 -9.74
C ARG A 89 -1.68 10.79 -8.89
N LEU A 90 -2.74 10.04 -9.23
CA LEU A 90 -3.97 10.01 -8.45
C LEU A 90 -3.73 9.40 -7.06
N TYR A 91 -2.96 8.31 -6.99
CA TYR A 91 -2.60 7.69 -5.73
C TYR A 91 -1.70 8.60 -4.89
N PHE A 92 -0.73 9.28 -5.48
CA PHE A 92 0.18 10.19 -4.80
C PHE A 92 -0.55 11.40 -4.24
N ALA A 93 -1.52 11.98 -4.97
CA ALA A 93 -2.37 13.04 -4.43
C ALA A 93 -3.16 12.57 -3.19
N LYS A 94 -3.61 11.30 -3.18
CA LYS A 94 -4.33 10.72 -2.05
C LYS A 94 -3.41 10.40 -0.88
N MET A 95 -2.25 9.82 -1.14
CA MET A 95 -1.22 9.60 -0.13
C MET A 95 -0.84 10.93 0.51
N GLU A 96 -0.58 11.96 -0.30
CA GLU A 96 -0.29 13.30 0.19
C GLU A 96 -1.41 13.86 1.09
N ARG A 97 -2.68 13.65 0.72
CA ARG A 97 -3.82 14.04 1.56
C ARG A 97 -3.81 13.31 2.90
N ILE A 98 -3.65 11.99 2.90
CA ILE A 98 -3.61 11.14 4.11
C ILE A 98 -2.45 11.57 5.02
N LEU A 99 -1.27 11.80 4.46
CA LEU A 99 -0.10 12.23 5.22
C LEU A 99 -0.25 13.65 5.77
N LYS A 100 -0.91 14.57 5.05
CA LYS A 100 -1.23 15.91 5.53
C LYS A 100 -2.28 15.90 6.65
N GLU A 101 -3.26 15.02 6.55
CA GLU A 101 -4.36 14.88 7.52
C GLU A 101 -3.87 14.25 8.83
N HIS A 102 -3.18 13.11 8.76
CA HIS A 102 -2.79 12.36 9.95
C HIS A 102 -1.38 12.69 10.47
N LYS A 103 -0.54 13.33 9.64
CA LYS A 103 0.84 13.74 9.99
C LYS A 103 1.61 12.64 10.73
N PRO A 104 1.75 11.43 10.13
CA PRO A 104 2.46 10.34 10.78
C PRO A 104 3.95 10.62 10.89
N ASN A 105 4.58 10.05 11.92
CA ASN A 105 6.03 10.03 12.08
C ASN A 105 6.68 8.83 11.40
N VAL A 106 5.91 7.76 11.13
CA VAL A 106 6.35 6.56 10.44
C VAL A 106 5.17 5.88 9.74
N ILE A 107 5.44 5.27 8.59
CA ILE A 107 4.50 4.38 7.89
C ILE A 107 4.95 2.94 8.10
N ILE A 108 4.03 2.05 8.45
CA ILE A 108 4.25 0.60 8.54
C ILE A 108 3.32 -0.10 7.55
N CYS A 109 3.85 -0.96 6.67
CA CYS A 109 3.06 -1.72 5.71
C CYS A 109 3.14 -3.21 6.03
N THR A 110 1.98 -3.84 6.23
CA THR A 110 1.89 -5.29 6.47
C THR A 110 1.56 -6.08 5.20
N GLN A 111 1.52 -5.41 4.06
CA GLN A 111 1.26 -6.03 2.75
C GLN A 111 2.11 -5.36 1.65
N ALA A 112 2.54 -6.16 0.66
CA ALA A 112 3.51 -5.74 -0.35
C ALA A 112 2.99 -4.58 -1.24
N ALA A 113 1.74 -4.68 -1.70
CA ALA A 113 1.14 -3.67 -2.57
C ALA A 113 1.12 -2.25 -1.97
N PRO A 114 0.58 -2.01 -0.75
CA PRO A 114 0.64 -0.68 -0.14
C PRO A 114 2.08 -0.24 0.15
N CYS A 115 2.97 -1.17 0.49
CA CYS A 115 4.37 -0.89 0.72
C CYS A 115 5.06 -0.35 -0.53
N HIS A 116 4.86 -1.00 -1.67
CA HIS A 116 5.42 -0.59 -2.96
C HIS A 116 5.01 0.84 -3.31
N VAL A 117 3.73 1.18 -3.14
CA VAL A 117 3.25 2.51 -3.51
C VAL A 117 3.70 3.58 -2.50
N ALA A 118 3.76 3.25 -1.20
CA ALA A 118 4.34 4.15 -0.20
C ALA A 118 5.82 4.42 -0.46
N ALA A 119 6.59 3.40 -0.87
CA ALA A 119 7.99 3.53 -1.26
C ALA A 119 8.15 4.42 -2.50
N ALA A 120 7.34 4.20 -3.54
CA ALA A 120 7.35 5.04 -4.74
C ALA A 120 7.02 6.51 -4.43
N TYR A 121 6.02 6.76 -3.57
CA TYR A 121 5.69 8.11 -3.13
C TYR A 121 6.84 8.76 -2.37
N LYS A 122 7.47 8.03 -1.44
CA LYS A 122 8.64 8.49 -0.69
C LYS A 122 9.81 8.84 -1.62
N GLY A 123 10.09 8.02 -2.62
CA GLY A 123 11.13 8.25 -3.63
C GLY A 123 10.88 9.51 -4.46
N GLU A 124 9.64 9.74 -4.92
CA GLU A 124 9.31 10.94 -5.72
C GLU A 124 9.33 12.22 -4.88
N ARG A 125 8.87 12.17 -3.61
CA ARG A 125 8.69 13.36 -2.79
C ARG A 125 9.83 13.68 -1.85
N GLY A 126 10.76 12.74 -1.62
CA GLY A 126 11.94 12.96 -0.78
C GLY A 126 11.60 13.39 0.65
N ASN A 127 10.45 13.01 1.17
CA ASN A 127 9.88 13.58 2.41
C ASN A 127 10.55 13.11 3.71
N GLY A 128 11.58 12.25 3.64
CA GLY A 128 12.31 11.73 4.80
C GLY A 128 11.51 10.81 5.72
N LEU A 129 10.23 10.56 5.43
CA LEU A 129 9.33 9.79 6.29
C LEU A 129 9.80 8.32 6.37
N PRO A 130 10.07 7.79 7.57
CA PRO A 130 10.38 6.37 7.73
C PRO A 130 9.26 5.48 7.18
N LEU A 131 9.65 4.46 6.42
CA LEU A 131 8.76 3.44 5.87
C LEU A 131 9.29 2.08 6.31
N VAL A 132 8.43 1.28 6.94
CA VAL A 132 8.77 -0.04 7.46
C VAL A 132 7.90 -1.09 6.79
N ALA A 133 8.54 -2.11 6.22
CA ALA A 133 7.87 -3.28 5.68
C ALA A 133 7.81 -4.40 6.72
N VAL A 134 6.61 -4.93 6.98
CA VAL A 134 6.39 -6.12 7.82
C VAL A 134 5.91 -7.23 6.90
N ILE A 135 6.83 -8.11 6.54
CA ILE A 135 6.55 -9.23 5.64
C ILE A 135 5.70 -10.25 6.41
N THR A 136 4.50 -10.48 5.91
CA THR A 136 3.53 -11.44 6.45
C THR A 136 3.20 -12.56 5.46
N ASP A 137 3.74 -12.45 4.23
CA ASP A 137 3.69 -13.49 3.22
C ASP A 137 4.69 -14.60 3.58
N TYR A 138 4.35 -15.86 3.25
CA TYR A 138 5.26 -16.99 3.44
C TYR A 138 6.56 -16.87 2.61
N LEU A 139 6.48 -16.25 1.43
CA LEU A 139 7.61 -15.92 0.59
C LEU A 139 7.64 -14.43 0.31
N VAL A 140 8.84 -13.86 0.19
CA VAL A 140 9.00 -12.46 -0.18
C VAL A 140 8.56 -12.26 -1.63
N HIS A 141 7.36 -11.73 -1.81
CA HIS A 141 6.90 -11.28 -3.12
C HIS A 141 7.82 -10.16 -3.67
N PRO A 142 8.16 -10.13 -4.98
CA PRO A 142 9.02 -9.08 -5.56
C PRO A 142 8.54 -7.64 -5.33
N TYR A 143 7.27 -7.44 -4.98
CA TYR A 143 6.70 -6.13 -4.66
C TYR A 143 7.25 -5.53 -3.36
N TRP A 144 7.84 -6.35 -2.50
CA TRP A 144 8.56 -5.88 -1.32
C TRP A 144 9.90 -5.24 -1.67
N LEU A 145 10.45 -5.47 -2.87
CA LEU A 145 11.75 -4.97 -3.31
C LEU A 145 11.57 -3.63 -4.04
N HIS A 146 12.29 -2.59 -3.60
CA HIS A 146 12.24 -1.24 -4.13
C HIS A 146 13.56 -0.50 -3.90
#